data_AF-A0A534S916-F1
#
_entry.id   AF-A0A534S916-F1
#
_cell.length_a   1.000
_cell.length_b   1.000
_cell.length_c   1.000
_cell.angle_alpha   90.00
_cell.angle_beta   90.00
_cell.angle_gamma   90.00
#
_symmetry.space_group_name_H-M   'P 1'
#
loop_
_entity.id
_entity.type
_entity.pdbx_description
1 polymer ?
#
loop_
_entity_poly.entity_id
_entity_poly.type
_entity_poly.pdbx_seq_one_letter_code
_entity_poly.pdbx_strand_id
1 'polypeptide(L)'
;GDNTLRVAVDGPDGRRGCAERTIRSTTPTTTVSATLTWNLADADVDLYTTQPDDETAWYQHVATGIGGRLDVDNTQGFGPENYFLSSEEGDTVLPGTYTVRVHYYLDHLKTQGMPARAVQYRVVIIVNEGTPSEKREFREGTLAVDNSGNASPGGSGPDWATVAEVNPASP
;
A
#
# COMPACT_ATOMS: atom_id res chain seq x y z
N GLY A 1 8.75 3.20 10.30
CA GLY A 1 9.99 2.51 10.71
C GLY A 1 11.07 3.49 11.15
N ASP A 2 11.98 3.03 12.01
CA ASP A 2 13.11 3.82 12.51
C ASP A 2 14.10 4.17 11.40
N ASN A 3 14.62 5.40 11.42
CA ASN A 3 15.65 5.85 10.47
C ASN A 3 16.94 6.19 11.22
N THR A 4 18.04 5.62 10.77
CA THR A 4 19.38 5.90 11.32
C THR A 4 20.12 6.86 10.41
N LEU A 5 20.48 8.03 10.95
CA LEU A 5 21.39 8.98 10.31
C LEU A 5 22.80 8.74 10.83
N ARG A 6 23.71 8.35 9.94
CA ARG A 6 25.13 8.18 10.24
C ARG A 6 25.95 9.28 9.57
N VAL A 7 26.76 9.98 10.33
CA VAL A 7 27.74 10.96 9.85
C VAL A 7 29.13 10.45 10.18
N ALA A 8 29.96 10.30 9.15
CA ALA A 8 31.37 9.95 9.30
C ALA A 8 32.24 11.11 8.76
N VAL A 9 33.35 11.38 9.45
CA VAL A 9 34.33 12.40 9.07
C VAL A 9 35.70 11.74 9.03
N ASP A 10 36.40 11.88 7.91
CA ASP A 10 37.82 11.56 7.77
C ASP A 10 38.64 12.85 7.90
N GLY A 11 39.49 12.92 8.92
CA GLY A 11 40.42 14.03 9.14
C GLY A 11 41.71 13.88 8.32
N PRO A 12 42.40 14.98 8.01
CA PRO A 12 43.65 14.98 7.24
C PRO A 12 44.77 14.19 7.91
N ASP A 13 44.71 13.99 9.22
CA ASP A 13 45.68 13.20 10.01
C ASP A 13 45.34 11.71 10.07
N GLY A 14 44.39 11.24 9.25
CA GLY A 14 43.90 9.85 9.25
C GLY A 14 42.96 9.51 10.42
N ARG A 15 42.61 10.48 11.27
CA ARG A 15 41.61 10.29 12.34
C ARG A 15 40.21 10.20 11.77
N ARG A 16 39.42 9.26 12.28
CA ARG A 16 38.02 9.09 11.89
C ARG A 16 37.09 9.43 13.04
N GLY A 17 36.07 10.24 12.76
CA GLY A 17 34.93 10.46 13.65
C GLY A 17 33.68 9.82 13.08
N CYS A 18 32.87 9.20 13.91
CA CYS A 18 31.56 8.69 13.53
C CYS A 18 30.54 9.12 14.58
N ALA A 19 29.43 9.70 14.15
CA ALA A 19 28.27 9.97 14.98
C ALA A 19 27.04 9.34 14.31
N GLU A 20 26.17 8.78 15.13
CA GLU A 20 24.94 8.13 14.67
C GLU A 20 23.78 8.64 15.52
N ARG A 21 22.65 8.88 14.87
CA ARG A 21 21.40 9.22 15.55
C ARG A 21 20.25 8.47 14.90
N THR A 22 19.52 7.74 15.73
CA THR A 22 18.26 7.09 15.34
C THR A 22 17.10 8.02 15.59
N ILE A 23 16.31 8.26 14.56
CA ILE A 23 14.97 8.84 14.66
C ILE A 23 14.01 7.66 14.76
N ARG A 24 13.35 7.54 15.91
CA ARG A 24 12.39 6.46 16.14
C ARG A 24 11.02 6.83 15.61
N SER A 25 10.41 5.92 14.88
CA SER A 25 8.99 5.99 14.52
C SER A 25 8.16 5.67 15.76
N THR A 26 7.13 6.46 16.05
CA THR A 26 6.16 6.13 17.10
C THR A 26 4.96 5.36 16.57
N THR A 27 4.84 5.23 15.25
CA THR A 27 3.82 4.39 14.60
C THR A 27 4.16 2.91 14.86
N PRO A 28 3.19 2.09 15.30
CA PRO A 28 3.36 0.65 15.44
C PRO A 28 3.89 0.04 14.15
N THR A 29 4.74 -0.98 14.28
CA THR A 29 5.27 -1.67 13.11
C THR A 29 4.18 -2.53 12.48
N THR A 30 4.11 -2.52 11.15
CA THR A 30 3.08 -3.27 10.42
C THR A 30 3.58 -4.63 9.96
N THR A 31 2.72 -5.64 10.05
CA THR A 31 3.00 -6.96 9.45
C THR A 31 2.77 -6.93 7.94
N VAL A 32 1.71 -6.26 7.49
CA VAL A 32 1.47 -5.97 6.07
C VAL A 32 0.93 -4.56 5.97
N SER A 33 1.55 -3.71 5.16
CA SER A 33 0.96 -2.44 4.74
C SER A 33 1.07 -2.24 3.25
N ALA A 34 0.08 -1.58 2.68
CA ALA A 34 0.10 -1.11 1.31
C ALA A 34 -0.36 0.36 1.28
N THR A 35 0.41 1.22 0.63
CA THR A 35 0.06 2.63 0.42
C THR A 35 -0.06 2.88 -1.07
N LEU A 36 -1.28 3.17 -1.53
CA LEU A 36 -1.60 3.55 -2.90
C LEU A 36 -1.53 5.07 -3.06
N THR A 37 -0.94 5.52 -4.15
CA THR A 37 -0.99 6.91 -4.64
C THR A 37 -1.18 6.92 -6.15
N TRP A 38 -1.69 8.01 -6.71
CA TRP A 38 -1.87 8.16 -8.15
C TRP A 38 -1.61 9.59 -8.64
N ASN A 39 -1.53 9.76 -9.96
CA ASN A 39 -1.07 11.01 -10.58
C ASN A 39 -2.19 11.91 -11.15
N LEU A 40 -3.46 11.55 -10.95
CA LEU A 40 -4.60 12.26 -11.53
C LEU A 40 -5.58 12.73 -10.44
N ALA A 41 -5.68 14.04 -10.24
CA ALA A 41 -6.41 14.64 -9.12
C ALA A 41 -7.92 14.35 -9.09
N ASP A 42 -8.52 14.11 -10.25
CA ASP A 42 -9.95 13.79 -10.36
C ASP A 42 -10.18 12.33 -10.78
N ALA A 43 -9.24 11.45 -10.47
CA ALA A 43 -9.45 10.02 -10.49
C ALA A 43 -9.78 9.51 -9.09
N ASP A 44 -10.63 8.49 -9.07
CA ASP A 44 -10.97 7.67 -7.92
C ASP A 44 -10.34 6.28 -8.14
N VAL A 45 -9.30 5.98 -7.36
CA VAL A 45 -8.53 4.74 -7.48
C VAL A 45 -8.49 4.07 -6.11
N ASP A 46 -9.10 2.91 -6.03
CA ASP A 46 -9.29 2.17 -4.80
C ASP A 46 -8.14 1.17 -4.57
N LEU A 47 -7.81 0.95 -3.30
CA LEU A 47 -6.95 -0.11 -2.79
C LEU A 47 -7.79 -1.26 -2.23
N TYR A 48 -7.49 -2.48 -2.69
CA TYR A 48 -8.08 -3.72 -2.17
C TYR A 48 -6.96 -4.60 -1.61
N THR A 49 -7.16 -5.11 -0.40
CA THR A 49 -6.28 -6.15 0.16
C THR A 49 -7.11 -7.34 0.57
N THR A 50 -6.96 -8.45 -0.17
CA THR A 50 -7.60 -9.74 0.14
C THR A 50 -6.67 -10.58 0.99
N GLN A 51 -7.20 -11.12 2.07
CA GLN A 51 -6.50 -11.93 3.06
C GLN A 51 -6.55 -13.42 2.72
N PRO A 52 -5.76 -14.27 3.42
CA PRO A 52 -5.79 -15.71 3.21
C PRO A 52 -7.14 -16.40 3.46
N ASP A 53 -8.03 -15.78 4.22
CA ASP A 53 -9.40 -16.25 4.50
C ASP A 53 -10.45 -15.70 3.52
N ASP A 54 -9.99 -15.14 2.39
CA ASP A 54 -10.80 -14.54 1.31
C ASP A 54 -11.61 -13.29 1.72
N GLU A 55 -11.41 -12.78 2.94
CA GLU A 55 -11.96 -11.49 3.35
C GLU A 55 -11.12 -10.36 2.74
N THR A 56 -11.77 -9.32 2.23
CA THR A 56 -11.12 -8.18 1.58
C THR A 56 -11.39 -6.90 2.35
N ALA A 57 -10.33 -6.15 2.66
CA ALA A 57 -10.44 -4.74 3.05
C ALA A 57 -10.55 -3.86 1.80
N TRP A 58 -11.61 -3.05 1.71
CA TRP A 58 -11.91 -2.13 0.59
C TRP A 58 -12.92 -1.07 1.01
N TYR A 59 -13.25 -0.11 0.14
CA TYR A 59 -14.06 1.07 0.49
C TYR A 59 -15.42 0.76 1.15
N GLN A 60 -16.10 -0.35 0.80
CA GLN A 60 -17.36 -0.75 1.46
C GLN A 60 -17.18 -1.62 2.71
N HIS A 61 -16.00 -2.20 2.91
CA HIS A 61 -15.67 -3.06 4.05
C HIS A 61 -14.25 -2.75 4.52
N VAL A 62 -14.12 -1.62 5.21
CA VAL A 62 -12.82 -1.03 5.55
C VAL A 62 -12.07 -1.76 6.65
N ALA A 63 -12.74 -2.63 7.42
CA ALA A 63 -12.14 -3.36 8.54
C ALA A 63 -12.53 -4.83 8.48
N THR A 64 -11.54 -5.72 8.54
CA THR A 64 -11.71 -7.16 8.44
C THR A 64 -11.75 -7.82 9.82
N GLY A 65 -12.21 -9.07 9.86
CA GLY A 65 -12.31 -9.86 11.10
C GLY A 65 -10.96 -10.13 11.78
N ILE A 66 -9.86 -10.11 11.02
CA ILE A 66 -8.51 -10.30 11.57
C ILE A 66 -7.83 -9.00 11.97
N GLY A 67 -8.49 -7.85 11.78
CA GLY A 67 -7.98 -6.52 12.14
C GLY A 67 -7.34 -5.73 11.00
N GLY A 68 -7.28 -6.28 9.79
CA GLY A 68 -6.83 -5.56 8.60
C GLY A 68 -7.72 -4.36 8.33
N ARG A 69 -7.13 -3.20 8.04
CA ARG A 69 -7.86 -1.93 7.96
C ARG A 69 -7.40 -1.06 6.80
N LEU A 70 -8.36 -0.61 5.98
CA LEU A 70 -8.23 0.51 5.06
C LEU A 70 -8.51 1.80 5.85
N ASP A 71 -7.63 2.80 5.75
CA ASP A 71 -7.71 4.00 6.58
C ASP A 71 -8.79 4.99 6.10
N VAL A 72 -8.71 5.42 4.85
CA VAL A 72 -9.54 6.42 4.21
C VAL A 72 -9.78 6.01 2.77
N ASP A 73 -11.05 5.88 2.41
CA ASP A 73 -11.51 5.85 1.03
C ASP A 73 -11.34 7.27 0.44
N ASN A 74 -10.37 7.43 -0.45
CA ASN A 74 -9.96 8.73 -0.95
C ASN A 74 -10.35 8.91 -2.41
N THR A 75 -11.53 9.49 -2.61
CA THR A 75 -12.11 9.67 -3.94
C THR A 75 -11.65 10.92 -4.69
N GLN A 76 -10.74 11.74 -4.11
CA GLN A 76 -10.29 13.01 -4.69
C GLN A 76 -8.80 13.31 -4.41
N GLY A 77 -8.16 14.02 -5.33
CA GLY A 77 -6.73 14.33 -5.23
C GLY A 77 -5.87 13.16 -5.70
N PHE A 78 -4.77 12.88 -5.02
CA PHE A 78 -3.70 11.99 -5.50
C PHE A 78 -3.54 10.75 -4.59
N GLY A 79 -4.59 10.40 -3.86
CA GLY A 79 -4.53 9.55 -2.67
C GLY A 79 -3.89 10.31 -1.48
N PRO A 80 -3.28 9.59 -0.53
CA PRO A 80 -3.13 8.14 -0.50
C PRO A 80 -4.41 7.42 -0.04
N GLU A 81 -4.47 6.13 -0.36
CA GLU A 81 -5.23 5.14 0.42
C GLU A 81 -4.24 4.17 1.06
N ASN A 82 -4.45 3.81 2.32
CA ASN A 82 -3.54 2.94 3.06
C ASN A 82 -4.26 1.76 3.69
N TYR A 83 -3.70 0.57 3.50
CA TYR A 83 -4.03 -0.62 4.25
C TYR A 83 -2.95 -0.93 5.28
N PHE A 84 -3.36 -1.36 6.49
CA PHE A 84 -2.46 -1.83 7.53
C PHE A 84 -3.01 -3.06 8.25
N LEU A 85 -2.10 -3.96 8.65
CA LEU A 85 -2.35 -5.09 9.54
C LEU A 85 -1.15 -5.24 10.47
N SER A 86 -1.32 -5.03 11.77
CA SER A 86 -0.26 -5.04 12.78
C SER A 86 -0.58 -5.97 13.95
N SER A 87 0.27 -6.99 14.14
CA SER A 87 0.22 -7.82 15.34
C SER A 87 0.46 -7.05 16.64
N GLU A 88 1.18 -5.92 16.60
CA GLU A 88 1.40 -5.05 17.76
C GLU A 88 0.13 -4.31 18.20
N GLU A 89 -0.80 -4.08 17.27
CA GLU A 89 -2.10 -3.45 17.52
C GLU A 89 -3.20 -4.47 17.88
N GLY A 90 -2.82 -5.74 18.07
CA GLY A 90 -3.73 -6.83 18.47
C GLY A 90 -4.39 -7.56 17.31
N ASP A 91 -3.94 -7.30 16.08
CA ASP A 91 -4.46 -7.96 14.89
C ASP A 91 -3.97 -9.41 14.79
N THR A 92 -4.77 -10.26 14.13
CA THR A 92 -4.41 -11.66 13.86
C THR A 92 -3.79 -11.77 12.48
N VAL A 93 -2.55 -12.26 12.41
CA VAL A 93 -1.88 -12.49 11.12
C VAL A 93 -2.12 -13.94 10.70
N LEU A 94 -2.92 -14.14 9.65
CA LEU A 94 -3.11 -15.45 9.06
C LEU A 94 -1.90 -15.84 8.19
N PRO A 95 -1.43 -17.10 8.26
CA PRO A 95 -0.43 -17.60 7.32
C PRO A 95 -1.07 -17.77 5.95
N GLY A 96 -0.40 -17.29 4.90
CA GLY A 96 -0.89 -17.40 3.53
C GLY A 96 -0.66 -16.13 2.73
N THR A 97 -1.25 -16.10 1.54
CA THR A 97 -1.11 -14.99 0.60
C THR A 97 -2.09 -13.88 0.94
N TYR A 98 -1.58 -12.66 1.01
CA TYR A 98 -2.33 -11.42 0.99
C TYR A 98 -2.18 -10.83 -0.41
N THR A 99 -3.29 -10.65 -1.12
CA THR A 99 -3.31 -10.15 -2.48
C THR A 99 -3.66 -8.66 -2.46
N VAL A 100 -2.71 -7.82 -2.87
CA VAL A 100 -2.88 -6.38 -2.99
C VAL A 100 -3.27 -6.05 -4.43
N ARG A 101 -4.38 -5.35 -4.60
CA ARG A 101 -4.94 -4.99 -5.92
C ARG A 101 -5.36 -3.53 -5.93
N VAL A 102 -5.41 -2.96 -7.12
CA VAL A 102 -5.92 -1.62 -7.37
C VAL A 102 -7.03 -1.68 -8.40
N HIS A 103 -8.00 -0.77 -8.26
CA HIS A 103 -9.15 -0.65 -9.14
C HIS A 103 -9.36 0.81 -9.54
N TYR A 104 -9.53 1.08 -10.83
CA TYR A 104 -9.88 2.41 -11.29
C TYR A 104 -11.40 2.56 -11.25
N TYR A 105 -11.89 3.10 -10.14
CA TYR A 105 -13.32 3.20 -9.88
C TYR A 105 -14.00 4.19 -10.83
N LEU A 106 -13.47 5.41 -10.92
CA LEU A 106 -14.10 6.48 -11.68
C LEU A 106 -13.10 7.55 -12.10
N ASP A 107 -13.22 8.02 -13.35
CA ASP A 107 -12.67 9.31 -13.75
C ASP A 107 -13.77 10.38 -13.66
N HIS A 108 -13.68 11.28 -12.68
CA HIS A 108 -14.70 12.31 -12.42
C HIS A 108 -14.87 13.31 -13.56
N LEU A 109 -13.86 13.46 -14.44
CA LEU A 109 -13.94 14.36 -15.60
C LEU A 109 -14.16 13.60 -16.91
N LYS A 110 -14.48 12.30 -16.86
CA LYS A 110 -14.77 11.53 -18.08
C LYS A 110 -15.95 12.14 -18.82
N THR A 111 -15.73 12.50 -20.08
CA THR A 111 -16.82 12.90 -20.97
C THR A 111 -17.57 11.65 -21.45
N GLN A 112 -18.90 11.67 -21.37
CA GLN A 112 -19.72 10.55 -21.81
C GLN A 112 -19.41 10.16 -23.27
N GLY A 113 -19.15 8.87 -23.49
CA GLY A 113 -18.78 8.34 -24.81
C GLY A 113 -17.30 8.43 -25.17
N MET A 114 -16.47 9.01 -24.29
CA MET A 114 -15.01 9.03 -24.43
C MET A 114 -14.35 8.06 -23.43
N PRO A 115 -13.16 7.53 -23.74
CA PRO A 115 -12.36 6.78 -22.77
C PRO A 115 -12.00 7.64 -21.55
N ALA A 116 -11.79 6.99 -20.40
CA ALA A 116 -11.19 7.66 -19.24
C ALA A 116 -9.77 8.13 -19.53
N ARG A 117 -9.33 9.13 -18.76
CA ARG A 117 -7.92 9.54 -18.70
C ARG A 117 -7.13 8.42 -18.05
N ALA A 118 -6.00 8.04 -18.65
CA ALA A 118 -5.12 7.04 -18.07
C ALA A 118 -4.49 7.56 -16.76
N VAL A 119 -4.65 6.79 -15.68
CA VAL A 119 -4.09 7.09 -14.36
C VAL A 119 -2.88 6.21 -14.10
N GLN A 120 -1.76 6.82 -13.73
CA GLN A 120 -0.60 6.09 -13.22
C GLN A 120 -0.72 5.99 -11.70
N TYR A 121 -0.55 4.77 -11.20
CA TYR A 121 -0.57 4.49 -9.77
C TYR A 121 0.79 3.97 -9.31
N ARG A 122 1.06 4.17 -8.02
CA ARG A 122 2.17 3.56 -7.30
C ARG A 122 1.65 2.99 -5.99
N VAL A 123 2.01 1.74 -5.72
CA VAL A 123 1.76 1.11 -4.41
C VAL A 123 3.10 0.79 -3.76
N VAL A 124 3.31 1.28 -2.55
CA VAL A 124 4.42 0.89 -1.68
C VAL A 124 3.92 -0.18 -0.72
N ILE A 125 4.63 -1.31 -0.67
CA ILE A 125 4.27 -2.47 0.15
C ILE A 125 5.38 -2.73 1.14
N ILE A 126 5.03 -2.88 2.41
CA ILE A 126 5.93 -3.25 3.49
C ILE A 126 5.38 -4.49 4.15
N VAL A 127 6.25 -5.48 4.33
CA VAL A 127 5.94 -6.74 5.01
C VAL A 127 6.90 -6.90 6.17
N ASN A 128 6.38 -7.28 7.34
CA ASN A 128 7.13 -7.53 8.58
C ASN A 128 8.05 -6.35 8.98
N GLU A 129 7.51 -5.13 8.99
CA GLU A 129 8.27 -3.91 9.29
C GLU A 129 9.02 -4.02 10.62
N GLY A 130 10.27 -3.56 10.65
CA GLY A 130 11.10 -3.54 11.86
C GLY A 130 11.64 -4.91 12.28
N THR A 131 11.33 -5.98 11.57
CA THR A 131 11.84 -7.33 11.86
C THR A 131 12.99 -7.73 10.93
N PRO A 132 13.78 -8.77 11.25
CA PRO A 132 14.80 -9.30 10.35
C PRO A 132 14.26 -9.84 9.00
N SER A 133 12.96 -10.15 8.91
CA SER A 133 12.29 -10.58 7.68
C SER A 133 11.57 -9.45 6.95
N GLU A 134 11.86 -8.19 7.31
CA GLU A 134 11.29 -7.01 6.64
C GLU A 134 11.56 -7.06 5.12
N LYS A 135 10.50 -6.86 4.34
CA LYS A 135 10.59 -6.67 2.89
C LYS A 135 9.86 -5.39 2.52
N ARG A 136 10.52 -4.54 1.71
CA ARG A 136 9.92 -3.32 1.13
C ARG A 136 10.00 -3.39 -0.37
N GLU A 137 8.87 -3.26 -1.03
CA GLU A 137 8.81 -3.14 -2.47
C GLU A 137 7.86 -2.02 -2.87
N PHE A 138 7.97 -1.59 -4.12
CA PHE A 138 6.94 -0.76 -4.73
C PHE A 138 6.65 -1.29 -6.12
N ARG A 139 5.42 -1.06 -6.56
CA ARG A 139 4.92 -1.43 -7.88
C ARG A 139 4.22 -0.24 -8.48
N GLU A 140 4.40 -0.05 -9.77
CA GLU A 140 3.78 1.02 -10.53
C GLU A 140 3.05 0.42 -11.72
N GLY A 141 2.00 1.10 -12.16
CA GLY A 141 1.22 0.66 -13.31
C GLY A 141 0.37 1.78 -13.87
N THR A 142 -0.42 1.46 -14.88
CA THR A 142 -1.34 2.41 -15.52
C THR A 142 -2.68 1.72 -15.76
N LEU A 143 -3.76 2.37 -15.35
CA LEU A 143 -5.13 1.97 -15.66
C LEU A 143 -5.74 3.03 -16.59
N ALA A 144 -6.35 2.59 -17.68
CA ALA A 144 -6.93 3.47 -18.71
C ALA A 144 -8.43 3.27 -18.91
N VAL A 145 -9.03 2.37 -18.12
CA VAL A 145 -10.46 2.08 -18.13
C VAL A 145 -10.95 2.22 -16.70
N ASP A 146 -11.96 3.06 -16.49
CA ASP A 146 -12.66 3.20 -15.22
C ASP A 146 -13.98 2.40 -15.27
N ASN A 147 -14.37 1.77 -14.17
CA ASN A 147 -15.64 1.05 -14.12
C ASN A 147 -16.18 0.85 -12.70
N SER A 148 -16.94 1.84 -12.20
CA SER A 148 -17.60 1.76 -10.89
C SER A 148 -18.61 0.61 -10.77
N GLY A 149 -19.08 0.04 -11.90
CA GLY A 149 -19.95 -1.14 -11.91
C GLY A 149 -19.23 -2.48 -11.68
N ASN A 150 -17.90 -2.51 -11.70
CA ASN A 150 -17.07 -3.72 -11.54
C ASN A 150 -16.22 -3.68 -10.25
N ALA A 151 -16.70 -2.97 -9.24
CA ALA A 151 -15.95 -2.70 -8.00
C ALA A 151 -16.03 -3.82 -6.93
N SER A 152 -16.66 -4.95 -7.21
CA SER A 152 -16.75 -6.03 -6.20
C SER A 152 -15.40 -6.71 -6.01
N PRO A 153 -15.05 -7.12 -4.77
CA PRO A 153 -13.87 -7.96 -4.53
C PRO A 153 -13.85 -9.18 -5.46
N GLY A 154 -12.67 -9.48 -6.02
CA GLY A 154 -12.52 -10.52 -7.05
C GLY A 154 -12.86 -10.07 -8.48
N GLY A 155 -13.27 -8.80 -8.67
CA GLY A 155 -13.44 -8.18 -9.98
C GLY A 155 -12.20 -8.34 -10.86
N SER A 156 -12.38 -8.35 -12.18
CA SER A 156 -11.30 -8.49 -13.15
C SER A 156 -11.60 -7.69 -14.40
N GLY A 157 -10.58 -7.35 -15.18
CA GLY A 157 -10.75 -6.52 -16.36
C GLY A 157 -9.64 -5.47 -16.49
N PRO A 158 -9.74 -4.60 -17.50
CA PRO A 158 -8.74 -3.55 -17.77
C PRO A 158 -8.74 -2.41 -16.74
N ASP A 159 -9.75 -2.35 -15.89
CA ASP A 159 -9.95 -1.45 -14.74
C ASP A 159 -9.28 -1.99 -13.46
N TRP A 160 -8.79 -3.22 -13.47
CA TRP A 160 -8.15 -3.88 -12.34
C TRP A 160 -6.68 -4.18 -12.59
N ALA A 161 -5.87 -4.10 -11.55
CA ALA A 161 -4.52 -4.67 -11.56
C ALA A 161 -4.21 -5.38 -10.24
N THR A 162 -3.65 -6.59 -10.32
CA THR A 162 -2.99 -7.23 -9.18
C THR A 162 -1.59 -6.66 -9.06
N VAL A 163 -1.33 -6.03 -7.91
CA VAL A 163 -0.09 -5.30 -7.64
C VAL A 163 0.95 -6.25 -7.06
N ALA A 164 0.56 -7.03 -6.05
CA ALA A 164 1.43 -7.96 -5.39
C ALA A 164 0.65 -9.08 -4.70
N GLU A 165 1.34 -10.18 -4.49
CA GLU A 165 0.93 -11.29 -3.64
C GLU A 165 2.04 -11.47 -2.61
N VAL A 166 1.74 -11.16 -1.35
CA VAL A 166 2.74 -11.20 -0.27
C VAL A 166 2.35 -12.21 0.78
N ASN A 167 3.33 -12.87 1.38
CA ASN A 167 3.10 -13.81 2.47
C ASN A 167 4.00 -13.46 3.66
N PRO A 168 3.47 -12.83 4.72
CA PRO A 168 4.26 -12.44 5.89
C PRO A 168 4.80 -13.65 6.67
N ALA A 169 4.20 -14.83 6.53
CA ALA A 169 4.63 -16.07 7.17
C ALA A 169 5.70 -16.84 6.36
N SER A 170 6.00 -16.41 5.13
CA SER A 170 7.09 -17.00 4.34
C SER A 170 8.42 -16.33 4.69
N PRO A 171 9.48 -17.10 5.02
CA PRO A 171 10.80 -16.57 5.30
C PRO A 171 11.39 -15.73 4.15
#